data_AF-A0A9W4REV1-F1
#
_entry.id   AF-A0A9W4REV1-F1
#
_cell.length_a   1.000
_cell.length_b   1.000
_cell.length_c   1.000
_cell.angle_alpha   90.00
_cell.angle_beta   90.00
_cell.angle_gamma   90.00
#
_symmetry.space_group_name_H-M   'P 1'
#
loop_
_entity.id
_entity.type
_entity.pdbx_description
1 polymer ?
#
loop_
_entity_poly.entity_id
_entity_poly.type
_entity_poly.pdbx_seq_one_letter_code
_entity_poly.pdbx_strand_id
1 'polypeptide(L)'
;MKIVIIADKLSSFRVWALAARTVFPELDLQRSIALTINPYSQRIFAFPKRLNASDFPFAGPPSFTEVDLSIPATYHGTHGAVSTPKVRNFDGAPISMAHSDVVRRMHEADLILDGADPWPSDKAMFDLIWTQTFGDGPEQTIAAPFALDHSAGVTVAALELANKERGRAGVAHLIRYGRSKWRFQFGFTVNSNAILKPLQRAAGCAPDAPPLSPFSLQLLYALRDSGPLSGSKIVDLMSRWSGSGRYPKRGDGSVRMTSFGSPASRLLIIENLQKAGLVTSGDSEPLEVSPTGSRLLEMLHPDCQDPDLSFRLDEWFRLPEPEAQMKVDRYLRTFFGKQMRFQGGLSIG
;
A
#
# COMPACT_ATOMS: atom_id res chain seq x y z
N MET A 1 22.91 -19.09 -16.37
CA MET A 1 21.75 -18.19 -16.34
C MET A 1 21.90 -17.17 -15.23
N LYS A 2 21.65 -15.89 -15.47
CA LYS A 2 21.70 -14.80 -14.47
C LYS A 2 20.28 -14.38 -14.13
N ILE A 3 19.93 -14.37 -12.84
CA ILE A 3 18.58 -14.04 -12.38
C ILE A 3 18.63 -12.84 -11.43
N VAL A 4 17.67 -11.94 -11.57
CA VAL A 4 17.34 -10.96 -10.53
C VAL A 4 15.99 -11.31 -9.93
N ILE A 5 15.95 -11.54 -8.62
CA ILE A 5 14.70 -11.78 -7.88
C ILE A 5 14.27 -10.49 -7.19
N ILE A 6 13.05 -10.04 -7.44
CA ILE A 6 12.46 -8.88 -6.74
C ILE A 6 11.36 -9.41 -5.81
N ALA A 7 11.49 -9.19 -4.50
CA ALA A 7 10.57 -9.74 -3.50
C ALA A 7 10.24 -8.71 -2.40
N ASP A 8 9.08 -8.80 -1.77
CA ASP A 8 8.61 -7.87 -0.73
C ASP A 8 9.26 -8.09 0.64
N LYS A 9 9.80 -9.30 0.88
CA LYS A 9 10.42 -9.71 2.14
C LYS A 9 11.50 -10.77 1.94
N LEU A 10 12.41 -10.88 2.91
CA LEU A 10 13.55 -11.80 2.87
C LEU A 10 13.11 -13.28 2.83
N SER A 11 12.03 -13.63 3.51
CA SER A 11 11.50 -15.01 3.49
C SER A 11 11.03 -15.41 2.11
N SER A 12 10.31 -14.54 1.38
CA SER A 12 9.90 -14.79 -0.01
C SER A 12 11.11 -14.97 -0.92
N PHE A 13 12.13 -14.11 -0.79
CA PHE A 13 13.37 -14.29 -1.54
C PHE A 13 13.98 -15.68 -1.33
N ARG A 14 14.10 -16.14 -0.07
CA ARG A 14 14.72 -17.45 0.22
C ARG A 14 13.96 -18.59 -0.44
N VAL A 15 12.62 -18.53 -0.41
CA VAL A 15 11.75 -19.51 -1.04
C VAL A 15 11.95 -19.52 -2.56
N TRP A 16 11.94 -18.36 -3.21
CA TRP A 16 12.15 -18.25 -4.65
C TRP A 16 13.57 -18.59 -5.10
N ALA A 17 14.59 -18.24 -4.31
CA ALA A 17 15.97 -18.60 -4.59
C ALA A 17 16.19 -20.11 -4.55
N LEU A 18 15.57 -20.82 -3.59
CA LEU A 18 15.60 -22.28 -3.54
C LEU A 18 14.89 -22.88 -4.75
N ALA A 19 13.69 -22.39 -5.10
CA ALA A 19 12.98 -22.86 -6.29
C ALA A 19 13.79 -22.62 -7.57
N ALA A 20 14.41 -21.45 -7.71
CA ALA A 20 15.25 -21.11 -8.86
C ALA A 20 16.47 -22.03 -9.00
N ARG A 21 17.10 -22.45 -7.91
CA ARG A 21 18.20 -23.45 -7.96
C ARG A 21 17.73 -24.81 -8.50
N THR A 22 16.49 -25.17 -8.22
CA THR A 22 15.88 -26.41 -8.72
C THR A 22 15.52 -26.29 -10.20
N VAL A 23 14.88 -25.19 -10.60
CA VAL A 23 14.37 -24.98 -11.96
C VAL A 23 15.48 -24.61 -12.95
N PHE A 24 16.56 -23.96 -12.48
CA PHE A 24 17.68 -23.49 -13.31
C PHE A 24 19.03 -24.03 -12.79
N PRO A 25 19.41 -25.28 -13.13
CA PRO A 25 20.67 -25.88 -12.66
C PRO A 25 21.94 -25.10 -13.09
N GLU A 26 21.86 -24.34 -14.19
CA GLU A 26 22.94 -23.53 -14.75
C GLU A 26 23.00 -22.09 -14.17
N LEU A 27 22.33 -21.85 -13.05
CA LEU A 27 22.29 -20.54 -12.39
C LEU A 27 23.70 -20.06 -11.98
N ASP A 28 24.06 -18.86 -12.42
CA ASP A 28 25.26 -18.14 -12.00
C ASP A 28 24.96 -17.40 -10.69
N LEU A 29 25.32 -18.03 -9.56
CA LEU A 29 25.08 -17.50 -8.22
C LEU A 29 25.86 -16.21 -7.93
N GLN A 30 27.01 -15.99 -8.59
CA GLN A 30 27.84 -14.80 -8.39
C GLN A 30 27.25 -13.59 -9.13
N ARG A 31 26.61 -13.85 -10.28
CA ARG A 31 26.01 -12.79 -11.09
C ARG A 31 24.55 -12.51 -10.75
N SER A 32 23.86 -13.47 -10.15
CA SER A 32 22.48 -13.35 -9.71
C SER A 32 22.36 -12.59 -8.40
N ILE A 33 21.33 -11.74 -8.29
CA ILE A 33 21.09 -10.92 -7.11
C ILE A 33 19.62 -10.96 -6.72
N ALA A 34 19.32 -10.46 -5.52
CA ALA A 34 17.97 -10.22 -5.09
C ALA A 34 17.77 -8.81 -4.55
N LEU A 35 16.57 -8.31 -4.76
CA LEU A 35 16.11 -6.98 -4.40
C LEU A 35 14.90 -7.13 -3.47
N THR A 36 15.00 -6.61 -2.25
CA THR A 36 13.83 -6.52 -1.36
C THR A 36 13.13 -5.17 -1.51
N ILE A 37 11.81 -5.17 -1.71
CA ILE A 37 10.99 -3.97 -1.96
C ILE A 37 9.99 -3.75 -0.82
N ASN A 38 9.63 -2.50 -0.56
CA ASN A 38 8.56 -2.15 0.39
C ASN A 38 7.37 -1.53 -0.37
N PRO A 39 6.34 -2.33 -0.72
CA PRO A 39 5.20 -1.87 -1.52
C PRO A 39 4.24 -0.94 -0.77
N TYR A 40 4.43 -0.76 0.54
CA TYR A 40 3.55 0.02 1.42
C TYR A 40 4.09 1.42 1.73
N SER A 41 5.31 1.74 1.30
CA SER A 41 5.91 3.04 1.58
C SER A 41 5.23 4.15 0.80
N GLN A 42 4.70 5.16 1.51
CA GLN A 42 4.21 6.38 0.86
C GLN A 42 5.34 7.22 0.24
N ARG A 43 6.61 6.92 0.56
CA ARG A 43 7.77 7.64 -0.01
C ARG A 43 7.94 7.39 -1.51
N ILE A 44 7.22 6.43 -2.07
CA ILE A 44 7.22 6.20 -3.53
C ILE A 44 6.50 7.32 -4.28
N PHE A 45 5.66 8.11 -3.61
CA PHE A 45 4.92 9.18 -4.25
C PHE A 45 5.71 10.47 -4.30
N ALA A 46 5.79 11.08 -5.48
CA ALA A 46 6.21 12.45 -5.66
C ALA A 46 4.99 13.36 -5.52
N PHE A 47 4.68 13.78 -4.29
CA PHE A 47 3.53 14.66 -4.06
C PHE A 47 3.73 16.04 -4.73
N PRO A 48 2.66 16.61 -5.32
CA PRO A 48 2.73 17.91 -5.99
C PRO A 48 3.14 18.99 -4.99
N LYS A 49 4.05 19.87 -5.43
CA LYS A 49 4.45 21.06 -4.68
C LYS A 49 3.69 22.26 -5.24
N ARG A 50 3.38 23.24 -4.39
CA ARG A 50 2.78 24.53 -4.77
C ARG A 50 1.38 24.41 -5.39
N LEU A 51 0.52 23.56 -4.83
CA LEU A 51 -0.91 23.59 -5.15
C LEU A 51 -1.56 24.82 -4.53
N ASN A 52 -2.45 25.46 -5.29
CA ASN A 52 -3.30 26.57 -4.86
C ASN A 52 -4.66 26.05 -4.38
N ALA A 53 -5.46 26.92 -3.76
CA ALA A 53 -6.79 26.58 -3.29
C ALA A 53 -7.72 26.04 -4.39
N SER A 54 -7.60 26.57 -5.61
CA SER A 54 -8.36 26.13 -6.78
C SER A 54 -8.04 24.70 -7.24
N ASP A 55 -6.91 24.13 -6.82
CA ASP A 55 -6.51 22.77 -7.21
C ASP A 55 -7.20 21.70 -6.36
N PHE A 56 -7.93 22.11 -5.32
CA PHE A 56 -8.66 21.23 -4.43
C PHE A 56 -10.17 21.22 -4.74
N PRO A 57 -10.83 20.04 -4.73
CA PRO A 57 -10.25 18.73 -4.43
C PRO A 57 -9.33 18.18 -5.53
N PHE A 58 -8.15 17.73 -5.12
CA PHE A 58 -7.16 17.20 -6.03
C PHE A 58 -7.55 15.80 -6.49
N ALA A 59 -7.62 15.60 -7.80
CA ALA A 59 -7.86 14.31 -8.43
C ALA A 59 -7.01 14.18 -9.69
N GLY A 60 -5.71 14.45 -9.61
CA GLY A 60 -4.73 14.22 -10.69
C GLY A 60 -3.92 12.93 -10.46
N PRO A 61 -3.37 12.29 -11.52
CA PRO A 61 -2.73 10.97 -11.43
C PRO A 61 -1.56 10.94 -10.43
N PRO A 62 -1.23 9.77 -9.85
CA PRO A 62 -0.08 9.65 -8.98
C PRO A 62 1.20 9.95 -9.76
N SER A 63 2.09 10.71 -9.13
CA SER A 63 3.47 10.85 -9.57
C SER A 63 4.36 10.05 -8.64
N PHE A 64 5.43 9.47 -9.16
CA PHE A 64 6.33 8.61 -8.41
C PHE A 64 7.72 9.21 -8.32
N THR A 65 8.37 9.04 -7.18
CA THR A 65 9.82 9.22 -7.09
C THR A 65 10.52 8.07 -7.79
N GLU A 66 11.74 8.30 -8.27
CA GLU A 66 12.60 7.20 -8.70
C GLU A 66 12.81 6.22 -7.53
N VAL A 67 12.59 4.94 -7.79
CA VAL A 67 12.80 3.88 -6.80
C VAL A 67 14.29 3.60 -6.71
N ASP A 68 14.94 4.15 -5.70
CA ASP A 68 16.34 3.80 -5.46
C ASP A 68 16.46 2.35 -4.94
N LEU A 69 16.93 1.45 -5.80
CA LEU A 69 17.10 0.02 -5.51
C LEU A 69 18.33 -0.28 -4.62
N SER A 70 19.21 0.69 -4.40
CA SER A 70 20.42 0.53 -3.58
C SER A 70 20.22 0.90 -2.10
N ILE A 71 19.34 1.87 -1.82
CA ILE A 71 19.11 2.36 -0.46
C ILE A 71 18.26 1.35 0.33
N PRO A 72 18.62 0.97 1.56
CA PRO A 72 17.84 0.09 2.43
C PRO A 72 16.34 0.42 2.46
N ALA A 73 15.50 -0.61 2.46
CA ALA A 73 14.07 -0.45 2.69
C ALA A 73 13.85 -0.27 4.19
N THR A 74 13.27 0.86 4.59
CA THR A 74 12.85 1.06 5.98
C THR A 74 11.43 0.52 6.16
N TYR A 75 11.27 -0.41 7.10
CA TYR A 75 10.00 -0.92 7.57
C TYR A 75 9.72 -0.34 8.94
N HIS A 76 8.54 0.25 9.13
CA HIS A 76 8.12 0.73 10.45
C HIS A 76 7.28 -0.37 11.11
N GLY A 77 7.77 -0.93 12.21
CA GLY A 77 7.04 -1.88 13.04
C GLY A 77 6.85 -1.35 14.46
N THR A 78 6.25 -2.18 15.32
CA THR A 78 6.03 -1.90 16.75
C THR A 78 7.32 -1.60 17.51
N HIS A 79 8.47 -2.09 17.04
CA HIS A 79 9.80 -1.84 17.63
C HIS A 79 10.58 -0.70 16.94
N GLY A 80 9.92 0.12 16.13
CA GLY A 80 10.54 1.22 15.40
C GLY A 80 10.89 0.89 13.94
N ALA A 81 11.72 1.76 13.35
CA ALA A 81 12.14 1.66 11.96
C ALA A 81 13.27 0.65 11.78
N VAL A 82 13.02 -0.45 11.07
CA VAL A 82 14.04 -1.44 10.69
C VAL A 82 14.45 -1.16 9.24
N SER A 83 15.70 -0.77 9.02
CA SER A 83 16.27 -0.63 7.68
C SER A 83 16.88 -1.96 7.24
N THR A 84 16.29 -2.61 6.23
CA THR A 84 16.84 -3.83 5.64
C THR A 84 17.60 -3.51 4.35
N PRO A 85 18.84 -3.98 4.18
CA PRO A 85 19.54 -3.86 2.91
C PRO A 85 18.69 -4.41 1.77
N LYS A 86 18.52 -3.60 0.71
CA LYS A 86 17.71 -3.98 -0.45
C LYS A 86 18.40 -5.02 -1.32
N VAL A 87 19.70 -4.88 -1.52
CA VAL A 87 20.47 -5.75 -2.42
C VAL A 87 21.09 -6.90 -1.64
N ARG A 88 20.92 -8.11 -2.16
CA ARG A 88 21.44 -9.35 -1.59
C ARG A 88 22.07 -10.22 -2.66
N ASN A 89 23.06 -11.00 -2.27
CA ASN A 89 23.51 -12.11 -3.10
C ASN A 89 22.47 -13.24 -3.11
N PHE A 90 22.70 -14.26 -3.94
CA PHE A 90 21.76 -15.37 -4.09
C PHE A 90 21.67 -16.32 -2.88
N ASP A 91 22.54 -16.17 -1.88
CA ASP A 91 22.45 -16.85 -0.58
C ASP A 91 21.67 -16.02 0.47
N GLY A 92 21.28 -14.80 0.12
CA GLY A 92 20.54 -13.89 0.98
C GLY A 92 21.39 -13.03 1.91
N ALA A 93 22.71 -13.09 1.78
CA ALA A 93 23.60 -12.17 2.47
C ALA A 93 23.46 -10.76 1.88
N PRO A 94 23.40 -9.71 2.71
CA PRO A 94 23.37 -8.34 2.22
C PRO A 94 24.66 -8.01 1.47
N ILE A 95 24.54 -7.32 0.35
CA ILE A 95 25.67 -6.81 -0.43
C ILE A 95 25.49 -5.32 -0.67
N SER A 96 26.60 -4.57 -0.69
CA SER A 96 26.59 -3.16 -1.07
C SER A 96 26.80 -3.05 -2.58
N MET A 97 25.90 -2.36 -3.26
CA MET A 97 25.99 -2.09 -4.69
C MET A 97 25.49 -0.67 -4.96
N ALA A 98 26.18 0.07 -5.83
CA ALA A 98 25.67 1.34 -6.32
C ALA A 98 24.38 1.12 -7.12
N HIS A 99 23.50 2.13 -7.14
CA HIS A 99 22.25 2.08 -7.90
C HIS A 99 22.48 1.71 -9.38
N SER A 100 23.46 2.34 -10.03
CA SER A 100 23.83 2.07 -11.41
C SER A 100 24.28 0.62 -11.66
N ASP A 101 24.97 0.01 -10.69
CA ASP A 101 25.35 -1.41 -10.78
C ASP A 101 24.16 -2.34 -10.62
N VAL A 102 23.20 -2.00 -9.77
CA VAL A 102 21.95 -2.77 -9.64
C VAL A 102 21.16 -2.73 -10.95
N VAL A 103 20.96 -1.53 -11.50
CA VAL A 103 20.29 -1.33 -12.80
C VAL A 103 21.02 -2.11 -13.90
N ARG A 104 22.36 -2.03 -13.94
CA ARG A 104 23.16 -2.83 -14.88
C ARG A 104 22.93 -4.33 -14.72
N ARG A 105 22.88 -4.85 -13.48
CA ARG A 105 22.56 -6.27 -13.24
C ARG A 105 21.16 -6.65 -13.72
N MET A 106 20.18 -5.76 -13.58
CA MET A 106 18.84 -5.98 -14.12
C MET A 106 18.86 -6.07 -15.65
N HIS A 107 19.58 -5.17 -16.35
CA HIS A 107 19.72 -5.24 -17.81
C HIS A 107 20.53 -6.45 -18.30
N GLU A 108 21.52 -6.90 -17.54
CA GLU A 108 22.35 -8.06 -17.88
C GLU A 108 21.70 -9.42 -17.55
N ALA A 109 20.56 -9.42 -16.85
CA ALA A 109 19.88 -10.62 -16.40
C ALA A 109 19.21 -11.35 -17.56
N ASP A 110 19.28 -12.68 -17.54
CA ASP A 110 18.54 -13.52 -18.48
C ASP A 110 17.07 -13.64 -18.07
N LEU A 111 16.78 -13.44 -16.78
CA LEU A 111 15.44 -13.49 -16.20
C LEU A 111 15.28 -12.52 -15.02
N ILE A 112 14.18 -11.77 -15.03
CA ILE A 112 13.68 -11.02 -13.88
C ILE A 112 12.51 -11.77 -13.25
N LEU A 113 12.67 -12.20 -12.01
CA LEU A 113 11.65 -12.93 -11.26
C LEU A 113 10.88 -11.96 -10.35
N ASP A 114 9.58 -11.81 -10.61
CA ASP A 114 8.63 -11.17 -9.67
C ASP A 114 8.28 -12.15 -8.55
N GLY A 115 9.14 -12.20 -7.55
CA GLY A 115 9.00 -13.02 -6.35
C GLY A 115 8.20 -12.33 -5.23
N ALA A 116 7.51 -11.22 -5.51
CA ALA A 116 6.67 -10.56 -4.53
C ALA A 116 5.38 -11.36 -4.28
N ASP A 117 4.80 -11.25 -3.08
CA ASP A 117 3.52 -11.87 -2.76
C ASP A 117 2.46 -11.55 -3.85
N PRO A 118 1.48 -12.45 -4.11
CA PRO A 118 0.42 -12.23 -5.10
C PRO A 118 -0.65 -11.22 -4.61
N TRP A 119 -0.21 -10.08 -4.08
CA TRP A 119 -1.04 -8.97 -3.63
C TRP A 119 -0.95 -7.79 -4.61
N PRO A 120 -2.04 -7.02 -4.79
CA PRO A 120 -2.06 -5.91 -5.74
C PRO A 120 -0.98 -4.83 -5.53
N SER A 121 -0.72 -4.44 -4.28
CA SER A 121 0.29 -3.41 -3.98
C SER A 121 1.70 -3.88 -4.34
N ASP A 122 1.99 -5.15 -4.11
CA ASP A 122 3.25 -5.81 -4.37
C ASP A 122 3.51 -5.92 -5.88
N LYS A 123 2.49 -6.38 -6.63
CA LYS A 123 2.57 -6.47 -8.09
C LYS A 123 2.64 -5.11 -8.78
N ALA A 124 1.94 -4.09 -8.27
CA ALA A 124 2.10 -2.73 -8.77
C ALA A 124 3.49 -2.16 -8.46
N MET A 125 4.10 -2.50 -7.32
CA MET A 125 5.47 -2.11 -7.00
C MET A 125 6.50 -2.73 -7.94
N PHE A 126 6.37 -4.02 -8.23
CA PHE A 126 7.20 -4.68 -9.24
C PHE A 126 7.07 -3.99 -10.60
N ASP A 127 5.83 -3.71 -11.02
CA ASP A 127 5.54 -3.03 -12.29
C ASP A 127 6.09 -1.60 -12.37
N LEU A 128 6.06 -0.84 -11.27
CA LEU A 128 6.68 0.49 -11.19
C LEU A 128 8.20 0.40 -11.37
N ILE A 129 8.84 -0.52 -10.66
CA ILE A 129 10.29 -0.75 -10.77
C ILE A 129 10.64 -1.15 -12.21
N TRP A 130 9.90 -2.09 -12.78
CA TRP A 130 10.08 -2.50 -14.17
C TRP A 130 9.98 -1.30 -15.13
N THR A 131 8.93 -0.50 -15.01
CA THR A 131 8.69 0.67 -15.87
C THR A 131 9.79 1.72 -15.73
N GLN A 132 10.28 1.97 -14.51
CA GLN A 132 11.36 2.94 -14.28
C GLN A 132 12.72 2.44 -14.77
N THR A 133 13.00 1.14 -14.68
CA THR A 133 14.28 0.55 -15.13
C THR A 133 14.30 0.33 -16.64
N PHE A 134 13.21 -0.19 -17.22
CA PHE A 134 13.19 -0.71 -18.59
C PHE A 134 12.26 0.04 -19.54
N GLY A 135 11.36 0.90 -19.05
CA GLY A 135 10.27 1.44 -19.87
C GLY A 135 9.41 0.32 -20.47
N ASP A 136 9.26 0.33 -21.79
CA ASP A 136 8.59 -0.72 -22.59
C ASP A 136 9.51 -1.90 -22.92
N GLY A 137 10.46 -2.21 -22.02
CA GLY A 137 11.46 -3.25 -22.24
C GLY A 137 10.90 -4.66 -22.41
N PRO A 138 11.78 -5.66 -22.57
CA PRO A 138 11.41 -6.98 -23.05
C PRO A 138 10.63 -7.79 -22.00
N GLU A 139 9.29 -7.71 -22.00
CA GLU A 139 8.43 -8.42 -21.04
C GLU A 139 8.67 -9.95 -21.03
N GLN A 140 9.15 -10.52 -22.13
CA GLN A 140 9.49 -11.94 -22.24
C GLN A 140 10.63 -12.38 -21.31
N THR A 141 11.39 -11.45 -20.72
CA THR A 141 12.41 -11.76 -19.70
C THR A 141 11.84 -11.82 -18.29
N ILE A 142 10.53 -11.60 -18.10
CA ILE A 142 9.87 -11.67 -16.80
C ILE A 142 9.33 -13.08 -16.57
N ALA A 143 9.50 -13.59 -15.35
CA ALA A 143 8.64 -14.64 -14.79
C ALA A 143 7.89 -14.06 -13.59
N ALA A 144 6.56 -14.11 -13.62
CA ALA A 144 5.70 -13.62 -12.54
C ALA A 144 4.87 -14.75 -11.94
N PRO A 145 5.46 -15.64 -11.12
CA PRO A 145 4.76 -16.75 -10.53
C PRO A 145 3.66 -16.29 -9.58
N PHE A 146 2.60 -17.09 -9.52
CA PHE A 146 1.49 -16.92 -8.60
C PHE A 146 1.43 -18.12 -7.66
N ALA A 147 1.76 -17.91 -6.39
CA ALA A 147 1.71 -18.94 -5.36
C ALA A 147 1.11 -18.36 -4.07
N LEU A 148 0.04 -18.97 -3.57
CA LEU A 148 -0.61 -18.59 -2.30
C LEU A 148 0.00 -19.32 -1.09
N ASP A 149 0.72 -20.41 -1.35
CA ASP A 149 1.48 -21.20 -0.38
C ASP A 149 2.95 -21.25 -0.82
N HIS A 150 3.86 -21.20 0.15
CA HIS A 150 5.30 -21.21 -0.04
C HIS A 150 5.92 -22.59 0.24
N SER A 151 5.13 -23.66 0.22
CA SER A 151 5.69 -25.02 0.19
C SER A 151 6.58 -25.21 -1.04
N ALA A 152 7.63 -26.02 -0.89
CA ALA A 152 8.66 -26.17 -1.92
C ALA A 152 8.09 -26.64 -3.26
N GLY A 153 7.19 -27.63 -3.25
CA GLY A 153 6.56 -28.16 -4.47
C GLY A 153 5.70 -27.14 -5.19
N VAL A 154 4.86 -26.39 -4.46
CA VAL A 154 4.01 -25.34 -5.04
C VAL A 154 4.85 -24.21 -5.64
N THR A 155 5.90 -23.79 -4.94
CA THR A 155 6.78 -22.72 -5.39
C THR A 155 7.54 -23.11 -6.67
N VAL A 156 8.09 -24.33 -6.72
CA VAL A 156 8.78 -24.84 -7.93
C VAL A 156 7.81 -24.91 -9.10
N ALA A 157 6.64 -25.53 -8.93
CA ALA A 157 5.65 -25.65 -10.00
C ALA A 157 5.17 -24.27 -10.50
N ALA A 158 4.97 -23.31 -9.60
CA ALA A 158 4.59 -21.95 -9.97
C ALA A 158 5.70 -21.24 -10.77
N LEU A 159 6.97 -21.44 -10.40
CA LEU A 159 8.10 -20.87 -11.13
C LEU A 159 8.29 -21.51 -12.50
N GLU A 160 8.14 -22.83 -12.63
CA GLU A 160 8.20 -23.54 -13.91
C GLU A 160 7.11 -23.04 -14.88
N LEU A 161 5.88 -22.90 -14.39
CA LEU A 161 4.78 -22.36 -15.17
C LEU A 161 5.06 -20.93 -15.63
N ALA A 162 5.47 -20.04 -14.70
CA ALA A 162 5.78 -18.66 -15.03
C ALA A 162 6.98 -18.51 -15.98
N ASN A 163 7.98 -19.40 -15.87
CA ASN A 163 9.12 -19.45 -16.78
C ASN A 163 8.71 -19.87 -18.20
N LYS A 164 7.72 -20.76 -18.32
CA LYS A 164 7.15 -21.17 -19.61
C LYS A 164 6.29 -20.09 -20.24
N GLU A 165 5.40 -19.47 -19.46
CA GLU A 165 4.45 -18.47 -19.97
C GLU A 165 5.12 -17.14 -20.30
N ARG A 166 6.09 -16.73 -19.47
CA ARG A 166 6.76 -15.41 -19.51
C ARG A 166 5.79 -14.23 -19.40
N GLY A 167 6.37 -13.06 -19.10
CA GLY A 167 5.62 -11.81 -19.02
C GLY A 167 4.72 -11.72 -17.79
N ARG A 168 3.73 -10.82 -17.87
CA ARG A 168 2.91 -10.39 -16.72
C ARG A 168 1.42 -10.64 -16.90
N ALA A 169 1.01 -11.32 -17.97
CA ALA A 169 -0.41 -11.51 -18.31
C ALA A 169 -1.20 -12.17 -17.16
N GLY A 170 -0.63 -13.21 -16.52
CA GLY A 170 -1.25 -13.91 -15.39
C GLY A 170 -1.50 -13.05 -14.16
N VAL A 171 -0.72 -11.99 -13.95
CA VAL A 171 -0.83 -11.06 -12.80
C VAL A 171 -1.33 -9.66 -13.18
N ALA A 172 -1.69 -9.43 -14.44
CA ALA A 172 -2.07 -8.10 -14.94
C ALA A 172 -3.27 -7.51 -14.18
N HIS A 173 -4.20 -8.35 -13.72
CA HIS A 173 -5.34 -7.92 -12.91
C HIS A 173 -4.92 -7.37 -11.54
N LEU A 174 -3.89 -7.93 -10.90
CA LEU A 174 -3.35 -7.43 -9.63
C LEU A 174 -2.61 -6.11 -9.82
N ILE A 175 -1.85 -5.97 -10.93
CA ILE A 175 -1.16 -4.72 -11.28
C ILE A 175 -2.18 -3.58 -11.42
N ARG A 176 -3.25 -3.78 -12.22
CA ARG A 176 -4.31 -2.77 -12.40
C ARG A 176 -5.01 -2.40 -11.09
N TYR A 177 -5.30 -3.41 -10.26
CA TYR A 177 -5.88 -3.17 -8.94
C TYR A 177 -4.95 -2.31 -8.07
N GLY A 178 -3.65 -2.67 -8.03
CA GLY A 178 -2.66 -1.96 -7.24
C GLY A 178 -2.45 -0.51 -7.69
N ARG A 179 -2.40 -0.26 -9.00
CA ARG A 179 -2.36 1.09 -9.58
C ARG A 179 -3.59 1.91 -9.20
N SER A 180 -4.78 1.32 -9.27
CA SER A 180 -6.04 1.97 -8.86
C SER A 180 -6.06 2.30 -7.35
N LYS A 181 -5.50 1.41 -6.53
CA LYS A 181 -5.31 1.66 -5.10
C LYS A 181 -4.34 2.81 -4.84
N TRP A 182 -3.21 2.85 -5.53
CA TRP A 182 -2.26 3.97 -5.42
C TRP A 182 -2.86 5.29 -5.87
N ARG A 183 -3.67 5.29 -6.94
CA ARG A 183 -4.41 6.47 -7.40
C ARG A 183 -5.27 7.07 -6.28
N PHE A 184 -6.03 6.22 -5.59
CA PHE A 184 -6.84 6.63 -4.44
C PHE A 184 -5.98 7.11 -3.27
N GLN A 185 -4.95 6.35 -2.89
CA GLN A 185 -4.08 6.70 -1.75
C GLN A 185 -3.34 8.01 -1.98
N PHE A 186 -2.83 8.26 -3.19
CA PHE A 186 -2.17 9.48 -3.57
C PHE A 186 -3.13 10.67 -3.45
N GLY A 187 -4.27 10.60 -4.14
CA GLY A 187 -5.27 11.67 -4.13
C GLY A 187 -5.82 11.95 -2.73
N PHE A 188 -6.14 10.90 -1.96
CA PHE A 188 -6.60 11.06 -0.58
C PHE A 188 -5.53 11.73 0.29
N THR A 189 -4.27 11.31 0.19
CA THR A 189 -3.16 11.91 0.96
C THR A 189 -2.96 13.39 0.62
N VAL A 190 -2.98 13.75 -0.67
CA VAL A 190 -2.84 15.16 -1.11
C VAL A 190 -3.95 16.01 -0.52
N ASN A 191 -5.20 15.56 -0.64
CA ASN A 191 -6.35 16.29 -0.11
C ASN A 191 -6.37 16.33 1.42
N SER A 192 -6.11 15.22 2.11
CA SER A 192 -6.10 15.16 3.58
C SER A 192 -5.10 16.12 4.19
N ASN A 193 -3.90 16.25 3.61
CA ASN A 193 -2.91 17.19 4.10
C ASN A 193 -3.35 18.66 3.96
N ALA A 194 -4.05 19.00 2.88
CA ALA A 194 -4.51 20.36 2.65
C ALA A 194 -5.82 20.69 3.39
N ILE A 195 -6.72 19.72 3.54
CA ILE A 195 -8.10 19.95 3.99
C ILE A 195 -8.34 19.43 5.40
N LEU A 196 -7.89 18.21 5.73
CA LEU A 196 -8.16 17.60 7.04
C LEU A 196 -7.11 17.96 8.09
N LYS A 197 -5.83 18.12 7.71
CA LYS A 197 -4.77 18.48 8.66
C LYS A 197 -4.98 19.84 9.32
N PRO A 198 -5.47 20.90 8.64
CA PRO A 198 -5.90 22.12 9.32
C PRO A 198 -7.00 21.89 10.37
N LEU A 199 -7.96 21.00 10.08
CA LEU A 199 -9.03 20.64 11.03
C LEU A 199 -8.49 19.86 12.22
N GLN A 200 -7.54 18.95 12.02
CA GLN A 200 -6.82 18.28 13.11
C GLN A 200 -6.18 19.32 14.04
N ARG A 201 -5.47 20.32 13.48
CA ARG A 201 -4.86 21.40 14.28
C ARG A 201 -5.89 22.22 15.03
N ALA A 202 -6.99 22.61 14.38
CA ALA A 202 -8.08 23.36 15.00
C ALA A 202 -8.81 22.58 16.10
N ALA A 203 -8.90 21.25 15.95
CA ALA A 203 -9.45 20.37 16.98
C ALA A 203 -8.53 20.25 18.22
N GLY A 204 -7.23 20.56 18.08
CA GLY A 204 -6.24 20.53 19.14
C GLY A 204 -5.17 19.43 18.99
N CYS A 205 -5.06 18.77 17.84
CA CYS A 205 -3.97 17.84 17.58
C CYS A 205 -2.61 18.55 17.54
N ALA A 206 -1.54 17.85 17.94
CA ALA A 206 -0.18 18.35 17.86
C ALA A 206 0.23 18.69 16.40
N PRO A 207 1.15 19.65 16.17
CA PRO A 207 1.58 20.04 14.82
C PRO A 207 2.16 18.89 13.98
N ASP A 208 2.81 17.93 14.63
CA ASP A 208 3.42 16.73 14.07
C ASP A 208 2.49 15.51 14.07
N ALA A 209 1.22 15.68 14.46
CA ALA A 209 0.23 14.62 14.45
C ALA A 209 0.19 13.92 13.07
N PRO A 210 0.13 12.58 13.03
CA PRO A 210 0.00 11.84 11.79
C PRO A 210 -1.21 12.32 10.96
N PRO A 211 -1.09 12.41 9.63
CA PRO A 211 -2.23 12.76 8.78
C PRO A 211 -3.28 11.66 8.83
N LEU A 212 -4.55 12.06 8.77
CA LEU A 212 -5.66 11.11 8.70
C LEU A 212 -5.64 10.34 7.36
N SER A 213 -5.46 9.03 7.49
CA SER A 213 -5.73 8.08 6.42
C SER A 213 -7.25 7.87 6.26
N PRO A 214 -7.72 7.36 5.11
CA PRO A 214 -9.13 7.07 4.92
C PRO A 214 -9.66 6.11 5.98
N PHE A 215 -8.89 5.06 6.31
CA PHE A 215 -9.31 4.04 7.26
C PHE A 215 -9.18 4.48 8.72
N SER A 216 -8.24 5.36 9.06
CA SER A 216 -8.18 5.94 10.42
C SER A 216 -9.39 6.84 10.69
N LEU A 217 -9.85 7.60 9.68
CA LEU A 217 -11.05 8.40 9.82
C LEU A 217 -12.29 7.53 10.03
N GLN A 218 -12.46 6.48 9.23
CA GLN A 218 -13.61 5.57 9.39
C GLN A 218 -13.55 4.79 10.70
N LEU A 219 -12.36 4.40 11.16
CA LEU A 219 -12.20 3.78 12.48
C LEU A 219 -12.60 4.75 13.61
N LEU A 220 -12.24 6.03 13.50
CA LEU A 220 -12.62 7.04 14.50
C LEU A 220 -14.16 7.17 14.60
N TYR A 221 -14.88 7.18 13.48
CA TYR A 221 -16.34 7.13 13.47
C TYR A 221 -16.89 5.83 14.09
N ALA A 222 -16.31 4.69 13.76
CA ALA A 222 -16.75 3.40 14.30
C ALA A 222 -16.57 3.33 15.82
N LEU A 223 -15.50 3.92 16.37
CA LEU A 223 -15.26 4.01 17.82
C LEU A 223 -16.26 4.94 18.50
N ARG A 224 -16.61 6.08 17.88
CA ARG A 224 -17.66 6.98 18.40
C ARG A 224 -18.97 6.22 18.62
N ASP A 225 -19.32 5.37 17.66
CA ASP A 225 -20.61 4.67 17.65
C ASP A 225 -20.60 3.38 18.50
N SER A 226 -19.42 2.81 18.78
CA SER A 226 -19.27 1.54 19.53
C SER A 226 -18.98 1.72 21.01
N GLY A 227 -18.52 2.90 21.44
CA GLY A 227 -18.01 3.14 22.78
C GLY A 227 -16.60 2.56 23.00
N PRO A 228 -16.13 2.49 24.27
CA PRO A 228 -14.78 2.06 24.59
C PRO A 228 -14.52 0.60 24.23
N LEU A 229 -13.43 0.32 23.51
CA LEU A 229 -13.04 -1.04 23.08
C LEU A 229 -11.56 -1.33 23.37
N SER A 230 -11.25 -2.56 23.80
CA SER A 230 -9.84 -2.99 23.88
C SER A 230 -9.19 -3.06 22.50
N GLY A 231 -7.86 -2.99 22.43
CA GLY A 231 -7.11 -3.11 21.17
C GLY A 231 -7.45 -4.40 20.39
N SER A 232 -7.63 -5.54 21.08
CA SER A 232 -8.03 -6.79 20.43
C SER A 232 -9.45 -6.72 19.83
N LYS A 233 -10.40 -6.10 20.52
CA LYS A 233 -11.76 -5.88 20.01
C LYS A 233 -11.79 -4.92 18.83
N ILE A 234 -10.90 -3.94 18.81
CA ILE A 234 -10.74 -3.04 17.65
C ILE A 234 -10.18 -3.79 16.45
N VAL A 235 -9.16 -4.63 16.64
CA VAL A 235 -8.63 -5.46 15.56
C VAL A 235 -9.71 -6.44 15.03
N ASP A 236 -10.54 -7.01 15.91
CA ASP A 236 -11.69 -7.83 15.53
C ASP A 236 -12.72 -7.03 14.74
N LEU A 237 -13.08 -5.83 15.19
CA LEU A 237 -13.98 -4.91 14.51
C LEU A 237 -13.46 -4.59 13.10
N MET A 238 -12.18 -4.25 12.98
CA MET A 238 -11.55 -3.96 11.70
C MET A 238 -11.52 -5.17 10.78
N SER A 239 -11.27 -6.37 11.33
CA SER A 239 -11.20 -7.63 10.58
C SER A 239 -12.55 -8.09 10.05
N ARG A 240 -13.61 -7.86 10.83
CA ARG A 240 -14.97 -8.35 10.55
C ARG A 240 -15.89 -7.23 10.07
N TRP A 241 -15.31 -6.09 9.68
CA TRP A 241 -16.04 -4.93 9.20
C TRP A 241 -17.07 -5.31 8.13
N SER A 242 -18.32 -4.93 8.35
CA SER A 242 -19.45 -5.23 7.46
C SER A 242 -19.96 -4.01 6.70
N GLY A 243 -19.39 -2.84 6.96
CA GLY A 243 -19.91 -1.57 6.46
C GLY A 243 -21.36 -1.35 6.90
N SER A 244 -22.15 -0.72 6.04
CA SER A 244 -23.59 -0.51 6.24
C SER A 244 -24.45 -1.76 6.00
N GLY A 245 -23.85 -2.85 5.51
CA GLY A 245 -24.57 -4.04 5.03
C GLY A 245 -25.08 -3.93 3.59
N ARG A 246 -24.88 -2.78 2.91
CA ARG A 246 -25.27 -2.58 1.51
C ARG A 246 -24.51 -3.48 0.53
N TYR A 247 -23.26 -3.82 0.83
CA TYR A 247 -22.40 -4.62 -0.02
C TYR A 247 -22.35 -6.06 0.49
N PRO A 248 -22.60 -7.07 -0.35
CA PRO A 248 -22.54 -8.46 0.07
C PRO A 248 -21.11 -8.84 0.46
N LYS A 249 -20.97 -9.67 1.50
CA LYS A 249 -19.70 -10.30 1.81
C LYS A 249 -19.32 -11.22 0.64
N ARG A 250 -18.11 -11.04 0.11
CA ARG A 250 -17.58 -11.90 -0.96
C ARG A 250 -17.07 -13.22 -0.38
N GLY A 251 -17.44 -14.33 -1.02
CA GLY A 251 -17.04 -15.68 -0.63
C GLY A 251 -15.74 -16.19 -1.29
N ASP A 252 -15.12 -15.39 -2.15
CA ASP A 252 -13.93 -15.73 -2.95
C ASP A 252 -12.59 -15.56 -2.19
N GLY A 253 -12.63 -15.45 -0.86
CA GLY A 253 -11.45 -15.14 -0.05
C GLY A 253 -11.01 -13.67 -0.10
N SER A 254 -11.67 -12.81 -0.87
CA SER A 254 -11.38 -11.38 -0.91
C SER A 254 -11.87 -10.60 0.30
N VAL A 255 -12.37 -11.28 1.34
CA VAL A 255 -12.76 -10.71 2.64
C VAL A 255 -11.65 -9.81 3.21
N ARG A 256 -10.38 -10.14 2.92
CA ARG A 256 -9.23 -9.34 3.34
C ARG A 256 -9.18 -7.95 2.69
N MET A 257 -9.73 -7.78 1.48
CA MET A 257 -9.78 -6.51 0.74
C MET A 257 -10.92 -5.60 1.19
N THR A 258 -11.99 -6.16 1.77
CA THR A 258 -13.16 -5.41 2.22
C THR A 258 -13.12 -5.05 3.72
N SER A 259 -12.05 -5.44 4.42
CA SER A 259 -11.83 -5.11 5.83
C SER A 259 -11.26 -3.69 6.04
N PHE A 260 -11.29 -3.18 7.28
CA PHE A 260 -10.62 -1.92 7.59
C PHE A 260 -9.10 -2.10 7.55
N GLY A 261 -8.49 -1.59 6.48
CA GLY A 261 -7.06 -1.72 6.23
C GLY A 261 -6.61 -3.16 5.98
N SER A 262 -5.39 -3.33 5.47
CA SER A 262 -4.75 -4.65 5.42
C SER A 262 -4.37 -5.11 6.82
N PRO A 263 -4.23 -6.43 7.08
CA PRO A 263 -3.73 -6.93 8.36
C PRO A 263 -2.44 -6.25 8.83
N ALA A 264 -1.53 -5.95 7.91
CA ALA A 264 -0.26 -5.27 8.19
C ALA A 264 -0.41 -3.79 8.61
N SER A 265 -1.54 -3.15 8.28
CA SER A 265 -1.75 -1.71 8.53
C SER A 265 -2.61 -1.40 9.76
N ARG A 266 -3.33 -2.38 10.32
CA ARG A 266 -4.34 -2.13 11.37
C ARG A 266 -3.75 -1.55 12.65
N LEU A 267 -2.63 -2.11 13.12
CA LEU A 267 -1.94 -1.58 14.29
C LEU A 267 -1.46 -0.14 14.05
N LEU A 268 -0.86 0.13 12.89
CA LEU A 268 -0.41 1.47 12.54
C LEU A 268 -1.57 2.48 12.47
N ILE A 269 -2.76 2.06 12.00
CA ILE A 269 -3.96 2.91 12.00
C ILE A 269 -4.34 3.31 13.42
N ILE A 270 -4.35 2.35 14.36
CA ILE A 270 -4.66 2.59 15.78
C ILE A 270 -3.59 3.50 16.41
N GLU A 271 -2.32 3.16 16.24
CA GLU A 271 -1.20 3.95 16.75
C GLU A 271 -1.22 5.40 16.25
N ASN A 272 -1.57 5.62 14.98
CA ASN A 272 -1.66 6.96 14.42
C ASN A 272 -2.79 7.79 15.04
N LEU A 273 -3.92 7.16 15.38
CA LEU A 273 -5.01 7.84 16.10
C LEU A 273 -4.58 8.21 17.53
N GLN A 274 -3.87 7.30 18.23
CA GLN A 274 -3.32 7.56 19.55
C GLN A 274 -2.27 8.67 19.52
N LYS A 275 -1.31 8.61 18.59
CA LYS A 275 -0.28 9.64 18.38
C LYS A 275 -0.88 11.00 18.03
N ALA A 276 -2.00 11.04 17.32
CA ALA A 276 -2.71 12.27 17.02
C ALA A 276 -3.56 12.79 18.20
N GLY A 277 -3.67 12.04 19.30
CA GLY A 277 -4.51 12.37 20.45
C GLY A 277 -6.02 12.30 20.15
N LEU A 278 -6.43 11.57 19.10
CA LEU A 278 -7.82 11.46 18.66
C LEU A 278 -8.59 10.34 19.38
N VAL A 279 -7.87 9.43 20.00
CA VAL A 279 -8.39 8.40 20.90
C VAL A 279 -7.61 8.43 22.21
N THR A 280 -8.18 7.90 23.28
CA THR A 280 -7.49 7.75 24.57
C THR A 280 -6.23 6.89 24.42
N SER A 281 -5.23 7.14 25.28
CA SER A 281 -3.96 6.40 25.27
C SER A 281 -3.84 5.56 26.55
N GLY A 282 -3.82 4.24 26.40
CA GLY A 282 -3.54 3.31 27.49
C GLY A 282 -3.42 1.87 26.96
N ASP A 283 -2.34 1.17 27.32
CA ASP A 283 -2.09 -0.20 26.84
C ASP A 283 -3.07 -1.23 27.44
N SER A 284 -3.67 -0.90 28.59
CA SER A 284 -4.63 -1.74 29.32
C SER A 284 -6.03 -1.16 29.41
N GLU A 285 -6.24 0.08 28.96
CA GLU A 285 -7.54 0.75 29.01
C GLU A 285 -8.28 0.59 27.67
N PRO A 286 -9.61 0.45 27.69
CA PRO A 286 -10.42 0.55 26.49
C PRO A 286 -10.13 1.86 25.74
N LEU A 287 -9.82 1.75 24.46
CA LEU A 287 -9.67 2.91 23.58
C LEU A 287 -11.05 3.45 23.23
N GLU A 288 -11.24 4.75 23.42
CA GLU A 288 -12.43 5.48 23.01
C GLU A 288 -12.04 6.80 22.32
N VAL A 289 -13.01 7.45 21.69
CA VAL A 289 -12.79 8.77 21.07
C VAL A 289 -12.50 9.79 22.16
N SER A 290 -11.37 10.50 22.04
CA SER A 290 -10.98 11.53 23.00
C SER A 290 -11.81 12.81 22.81
N PRO A 291 -11.78 13.78 23.75
CA PRO A 291 -12.40 15.10 23.53
C PRO A 291 -11.89 15.80 22.27
N THR A 292 -10.60 15.67 21.95
CA THR A 292 -9.99 16.17 20.70
C THR A 292 -10.56 15.43 19.49
N GLY A 293 -10.72 14.11 19.58
CA GLY A 293 -11.37 13.29 18.57
C GLY A 293 -12.81 13.71 18.30
N SER A 294 -13.61 13.90 19.35
CA SER A 294 -15.00 14.35 19.25
C SER A 294 -15.10 15.73 18.59
N ARG A 295 -14.26 16.68 19.02
CA ARG A 295 -14.20 18.02 18.41
C ARG A 295 -13.82 17.95 16.93
N LEU A 296 -12.87 17.10 16.55
CA LEU A 296 -12.55 16.89 15.15
C LEU A 296 -13.77 16.38 14.38
N LEU A 297 -14.48 15.36 14.89
CA LEU A 297 -15.65 14.79 14.22
C LEU A 297 -16.78 15.82 14.05
N GLU A 298 -16.97 16.73 15.01
CA GLU A 298 -17.92 17.85 14.92
C GLU A 298 -17.58 18.84 13.80
N MET A 299 -16.30 18.97 13.45
CA MET A 299 -15.85 19.80 12.33
C MET A 299 -15.95 19.09 10.97
N LEU A 300 -16.23 17.79 10.94
CA LEU A 300 -16.35 17.05 9.68
C LEU A 300 -17.80 17.05 9.19
N HIS A 301 -17.96 17.18 7.87
CA HIS A 301 -19.24 17.00 7.21
C HIS A 301 -19.73 15.58 7.50
N PRO A 302 -21.04 15.36 7.77
CA PRO A 302 -21.57 14.04 8.09
C PRO A 302 -21.19 12.94 7.07
N ASP A 303 -21.22 13.26 5.76
CA ASP A 303 -20.81 12.35 4.69
C ASP A 303 -19.30 12.00 4.66
N CYS A 304 -18.48 12.54 5.58
CA CYS A 304 -17.14 12.03 5.79
C CYS A 304 -17.14 10.65 6.49
N GLN A 305 -18.25 10.28 7.12
CA GLN A 305 -18.53 8.92 7.56
C GLN A 305 -18.96 8.08 6.34
N ASP A 306 -18.09 7.18 5.91
CA ASP A 306 -18.30 6.26 4.80
C ASP A 306 -17.99 4.83 5.27
N PRO A 307 -18.97 4.16 5.93
CA PRO A 307 -18.77 2.81 6.42
C PRO A 307 -18.54 1.81 5.28
N ASP A 308 -18.93 2.14 4.05
CA ASP A 308 -18.83 1.25 2.90
C ASP A 308 -17.53 1.45 2.10
N LEU A 309 -16.64 2.34 2.54
CA LEU A 309 -15.46 2.74 1.77
C LEU A 309 -14.63 1.54 1.29
N SER A 310 -14.30 0.58 2.17
CA SER A 310 -13.49 -0.58 1.80
C SER A 310 -14.14 -1.44 0.71
N PHE A 311 -15.46 -1.65 0.77
CA PHE A 311 -16.22 -2.41 -0.21
C PHE A 311 -16.28 -1.68 -1.56
N ARG A 312 -16.52 -0.37 -1.49
CA ARG A 312 -16.62 0.50 -2.65
C ARG A 312 -15.28 0.54 -3.42
N LEU A 313 -14.16 0.63 -2.69
CA LEU A 313 -12.82 0.57 -3.27
C LEU A 313 -12.52 -0.80 -3.89
N ASP A 314 -12.83 -1.92 -3.22
CA ASP A 314 -12.63 -3.25 -3.80
C ASP A 314 -13.47 -3.48 -5.07
N GLU A 315 -14.71 -2.97 -5.12
CA GLU A 315 -15.51 -3.00 -6.34
C GLU A 315 -14.85 -2.21 -7.47
N TRP A 316 -14.43 -0.97 -7.20
CA TRP A 316 -13.83 -0.11 -8.22
C TRP A 316 -12.49 -0.63 -8.72
N PHE A 317 -11.63 -1.10 -7.84
CA PHE A 317 -10.27 -1.53 -8.20
C PHE A 317 -10.22 -2.81 -9.03
N ARG A 318 -11.35 -3.52 -9.16
CA ARG A 318 -11.51 -4.67 -10.07
C ARG A 318 -11.99 -4.29 -11.47
N LEU A 319 -12.49 -3.08 -11.65
CA LEU A 319 -12.89 -2.57 -12.97
C LEU A 319 -11.65 -2.38 -13.86
N PRO A 320 -11.85 -2.26 -15.18
CA PRO A 320 -10.80 -1.74 -16.07
C PRO A 320 -10.22 -0.44 -15.52
N GLU A 321 -8.90 -0.25 -15.66
CA GLU A 321 -8.18 0.86 -15.02
C GLU A 321 -8.79 2.24 -15.30
N PRO A 322 -9.17 2.61 -16.55
CA PRO A 322 -9.81 3.90 -16.81
C PRO A 322 -11.14 4.09 -16.05
N GLU A 323 -11.95 3.03 -15.93
CA GLU A 323 -13.22 3.08 -15.21
C GLU A 323 -13.01 3.20 -13.70
N ALA A 324 -12.07 2.44 -13.15
CA ALA A 324 -11.68 2.52 -11.74
C ALA A 324 -11.22 3.94 -11.38
N GLN A 325 -10.36 4.54 -12.22
CA GLN A 325 -9.86 5.90 -12.03
C GLN A 325 -10.98 6.95 -12.05
N MET A 326 -11.94 6.85 -12.98
CA MET A 326 -13.10 7.77 -13.00
C MET A 326 -13.92 7.70 -11.71
N LYS A 327 -14.13 6.49 -11.16
CA LYS A 327 -14.88 6.31 -9.89
C LYS A 327 -14.11 6.90 -8.71
N VAL A 328 -12.80 6.63 -8.63
CA VAL A 328 -11.90 7.18 -7.60
C VAL A 328 -11.88 8.71 -7.64
N ASP A 329 -11.72 9.29 -8.82
CA ASP A 329 -11.62 10.74 -8.98
C ASP A 329 -12.93 11.43 -8.62
N ARG A 330 -14.07 10.84 -9.02
CA ARG A 330 -15.40 11.31 -8.60
C ARG A 330 -15.57 11.26 -7.09
N TYR A 331 -15.12 10.19 -6.45
CA TYR A 331 -15.17 10.06 -5.00
C TYR A 331 -14.36 11.15 -4.30
N LEU A 332 -13.09 11.32 -4.68
CA LEU A 332 -12.20 12.32 -4.09
C LEU A 332 -12.79 13.73 -4.22
N ARG A 333 -13.29 14.10 -5.42
CA ARG A 333 -13.97 15.38 -5.64
C ARG A 333 -15.22 15.56 -4.80
N THR A 334 -16.02 14.51 -4.65
CA THR A 334 -17.28 14.59 -3.89
C THR A 334 -17.01 14.66 -2.39
N PHE A 335 -16.19 13.76 -1.86
CA PHE A 335 -15.86 13.65 -0.43
C PHE A 335 -15.24 14.95 0.09
N PHE A 336 -14.12 15.36 -0.50
CA PHE A 336 -13.40 16.56 -0.05
C PHE A 336 -14.12 17.85 -0.45
N GLY A 337 -14.84 17.86 -1.59
CA GLY A 337 -15.62 19.02 -2.00
C GLY A 337 -16.78 19.32 -1.04
N LYS A 338 -17.43 18.28 -0.50
CA LYS A 338 -18.43 18.43 0.57
C LYS A 338 -17.79 19.00 1.83
N GLN A 339 -16.65 18.45 2.26
CA GLN A 339 -15.93 18.95 3.43
C GLN A 339 -15.52 20.42 3.30
N MET A 340 -14.98 20.84 2.15
CA MET A 340 -14.57 22.22 1.92
C MET A 340 -15.75 23.20 2.00
N ARG A 341 -16.90 22.84 1.42
CA ARG A 341 -18.12 23.66 1.51
C ARG A 341 -18.68 23.72 2.92
N PHE A 342 -18.61 22.60 3.66
CA PHE A 342 -19.07 22.54 5.06
C PHE A 342 -18.32 23.52 5.97
N GLN A 343 -17.03 23.72 5.70
CA GLN A 343 -16.18 24.67 6.42
C GLN A 343 -16.38 26.13 5.99
N GLY A 344 -17.44 26.46 5.23
CA GLY A 344 -17.73 27.82 4.78
C GLY A 344 -16.89 28.30 3.59
N GLY A 345 -16.22 27.40 2.86
CA GLY A 345 -15.32 27.76 1.77
C GLY A 345 -14.04 28.39 2.31
N LEU A 346 -13.17 27.58 2.92
CA LEU A 346 -11.87 28.02 3.44
C LEU A 346 -11.09 28.82 2.39
N SER A 347 -10.90 30.11 2.67
CA SER A 347 -9.75 30.87 2.20
C SER A 347 -8.50 30.18 2.74
N ILE A 348 -7.83 29.41 1.88
CA ILE A 348 -6.53 28.81 2.20
C ILE A 348 -5.54 29.97 2.30
N GLY A 349 -5.31 30.45 3.53
CA GLY A 349 -4.30 31.45 3.86
C GLY A 349 -2.91 30.84 3.94
#